data_AF-A0A7S7LEA7-F1
#
_entry.id   AF-A0A7S7LEA7-F1
#
_cell.length_a   1.000
_cell.length_b   1.000
_cell.length_c   1.000
_cell.angle_alpha   90.00
_cell.angle_beta   90.00
_cell.angle_gamma   90.00
#
_symmetry.space_group_name_H-M   'P 1'
#
loop_
_entity.id
_entity.type
_entity.pdbx_description
1 polymer ?
#
loop_
_entity_poly.entity_id
_entity_poly.type
_entity_poly.pdbx_seq_one_letter_code
_entity_poly.pdbx_strand_id
1 'polypeptide(L)'
;MKNSRYIRSNSIFDDTEHETESDNFFSEVELRRRNGNRKESSEKNGHKEGNKNGIIENSKITGNHSSTNNSGDLNWVTRTIWTIILLSSFLVILAAGHTYSAMLVLILISAVYQEVNSLKRSAEEDKRLPFFYTLRWYWLGVTLFSTGKLWWVPLIEKYRRNYYLLYLIVYYHSLISYVGALFGFIAFILSLRNYTLRYQFSQFGIMILSLLLVVTQSVFMIANTYRGLIWFILPSCLVICNDIFAYIVGKIFGKTRLFRLSPKKTVEGFIGASIITIFAAIILGNVLSKSQIFICPQNELLEKPFSMWYELKCDPNPVFIQKPYNIPPFLHFIFGKEPFLIPDSQFHAIAIGIFAAFVAPFGGFFASGLKRALRIKDFGSAIPGHGGITDRFDCQILIGLFTYLYIRAFIFTNPKSVSLDIVIKLAKMLPEPEIQHLISVLSSHISSQQ
;
A
#
# COMPACT_ATOMS: atom_id res chain seq x y z
N MET A 1 -12.00 -0.40 79.83
CA MET A 1 -13.15 0.00 78.98
C MET A 1 -12.67 0.17 77.54
N LYS A 2 -13.26 -0.59 76.61
CA LYS A 2 -13.28 -0.45 75.14
C LYS A 2 -11.94 -0.40 74.34
N ASN A 3 -11.61 -1.59 73.82
CA ASN A 3 -11.14 -1.99 72.48
C ASN A 3 -9.98 -1.27 71.74
N SER A 4 -8.94 -2.09 71.56
CA SER A 4 -7.90 -2.14 70.53
C SER A 4 -8.39 -1.88 69.09
N ARG A 5 -7.57 -1.20 68.28
CA ARG A 5 -7.69 -1.15 66.82
C ARG A 5 -6.31 -1.36 66.19
N TYR A 6 -6.16 -2.48 65.48
CA TYR A 6 -4.99 -2.88 64.69
C TYR A 6 -5.36 -2.83 63.19
N ILE A 7 -4.53 -2.13 62.41
CA ILE A 7 -4.14 -2.26 60.99
C ILE A 7 -5.03 -3.10 60.02
N ARG A 8 -5.54 -2.49 58.91
CA ARG A 8 -5.43 -3.00 57.52
C ARG A 8 -5.97 -2.06 56.42
N SER A 9 -5.14 -1.91 55.37
CA SER A 9 -5.41 -1.74 53.92
C SER A 9 -6.82 -1.38 53.43
N ASN A 10 -6.93 -0.27 52.69
CA ASN A 10 -8.03 0.00 51.75
C ASN A 10 -7.58 -0.29 50.31
N SER A 11 -8.08 -1.39 49.77
CA SER A 11 -8.30 -1.62 48.35
C SER A 11 -9.82 -1.78 48.18
N ILE A 12 -10.47 -0.96 47.36
CA ILE A 12 -11.71 -1.24 46.61
C ILE A 12 -11.91 -0.02 45.70
N PHE A 13 -11.78 -0.26 44.40
CA PHE A 13 -12.22 0.61 43.31
C PHE A 13 -13.72 0.32 43.13
N ASP A 14 -14.53 1.37 43.06
CA ASP A 14 -15.99 1.31 42.95
C ASP A 14 -16.37 1.22 41.46
N ASP A 15 -16.67 0.01 40.97
CA ASP A 15 -17.06 -0.29 39.59
C ASP A 15 -18.60 -0.25 39.42
N THR A 16 -19.26 0.89 39.71
CA THR A 16 -20.73 0.98 39.53
C THR A 16 -21.26 2.25 38.84
N GLU A 17 -20.41 3.19 38.39
CA GLU A 17 -20.88 4.41 37.69
C GLU A 17 -20.72 4.39 36.14
N HIS A 18 -20.09 3.37 35.55
CA HIS A 18 -19.86 3.33 34.09
C HIS A 18 -20.89 2.53 33.26
N GLU A 19 -21.76 1.73 33.88
CA GLU A 19 -22.80 0.97 33.15
C GLU A 19 -24.09 1.76 32.91
N THR A 20 -24.37 2.81 33.70
CA THR A 20 -25.62 3.58 33.61
C THR A 20 -25.63 4.63 32.48
N GLU A 21 -24.47 5.13 32.03
CA GLU A 21 -24.39 6.08 30.89
C GLU A 21 -24.49 5.37 29.52
N SER A 22 -24.00 4.13 29.42
CA SER A 22 -24.10 3.31 28.21
C SER A 22 -25.54 2.95 27.88
N ASP A 23 -26.31 2.54 28.88
CA ASP A 23 -27.70 2.11 28.70
C ASP A 23 -28.65 3.27 28.44
N ASN A 24 -28.38 4.45 29.01
CA ASN A 24 -29.12 5.67 28.70
C ASN A 24 -28.90 6.14 27.26
N PHE A 25 -27.68 6.00 26.72
CA PHE A 25 -27.40 6.32 25.32
C PHE A 25 -28.09 5.37 24.34
N PHE A 26 -28.13 4.07 24.63
CA PHE A 26 -28.86 3.10 23.80
C PHE A 26 -30.38 3.29 23.85
N SER A 27 -30.93 3.58 25.03
CA SER A 27 -32.37 3.86 25.21
C SER A 27 -32.83 5.12 24.47
N GLU A 28 -32.01 6.19 24.47
CA GLU A 28 -32.33 7.44 23.77
C GLU A 28 -32.25 7.30 22.24
N VAL A 29 -31.36 6.43 21.73
CA VAL A 29 -31.27 6.07 20.30
C VAL A 29 -32.48 5.23 19.86
N GLU A 30 -32.97 4.31 20.70
CA GLU A 30 -34.15 3.47 20.44
C GLU A 30 -35.46 4.30 20.43
N LEU A 31 -35.58 5.27 21.36
CA LEU A 31 -36.70 6.21 21.45
C LEU A 31 -36.77 7.15 20.23
N ARG A 32 -35.62 7.66 19.75
CA ARG A 32 -35.57 8.45 18.51
C ARG A 32 -35.95 7.63 17.27
N ARG A 33 -35.65 6.33 17.26
CA ARG A 33 -36.02 5.41 16.18
C ARG A 33 -37.52 5.12 16.14
N ARG A 34 -38.17 4.98 17.31
CA ARG A 34 -39.64 4.84 17.41
C ARG A 34 -40.40 6.11 17.01
N ASN A 35 -39.89 7.29 17.35
CA ASN A 35 -40.54 8.56 16.99
C ASN A 35 -40.35 8.95 15.52
N GLY A 36 -39.27 8.50 14.86
CA GLY A 36 -39.10 8.66 13.40
C GLY A 36 -40.10 7.85 12.58
N ASN A 37 -40.33 6.58 12.95
CA ASN A 37 -41.27 5.69 12.26
C ASN A 37 -42.76 6.07 12.47
N ARG A 38 -43.08 6.84 13.52
CA ARG A 38 -44.45 7.30 13.78
C ARG A 38 -44.83 8.55 12.97
N LYS A 39 -43.86 9.30 12.44
CA LYS A 39 -44.11 10.44 11.54
C LYS A 39 -44.31 10.01 10.08
N GLU A 40 -43.72 8.91 9.62
CA GLU A 40 -43.95 8.37 8.28
C GLU A 40 -45.29 7.61 8.13
N SER A 41 -45.92 7.20 9.24
CA SER A 41 -47.20 6.47 9.21
C SER A 41 -48.46 7.34 9.31
N SER A 42 -48.33 8.67 9.50
CA SER A 42 -49.47 9.58 9.70
C SER A 42 -49.77 10.53 8.54
N GLU A 43 -49.01 10.52 7.44
CA GLU A 43 -49.27 11.38 6.26
C GLU A 43 -49.89 10.66 5.04
N LYS A 44 -50.31 9.39 5.20
CA LYS A 44 -51.13 8.69 4.20
C LYS A 44 -52.52 8.42 4.75
N ASN A 45 -53.35 9.46 4.83
CA ASN A 45 -54.81 9.43 4.67
C ASN A 45 -55.40 10.80 5.02
N GLY A 46 -55.79 11.59 4.01
CA GLY A 46 -56.55 12.82 4.25
C GLY A 46 -56.61 13.80 3.08
N HIS A 47 -57.79 13.84 2.45
CA HIS A 47 -58.38 14.95 1.70
C HIS A 47 -57.95 15.35 0.27
N LYS A 48 -58.90 15.08 -0.64
CA LYS A 48 -59.31 15.93 -1.78
C LYS A 48 -59.65 17.35 -1.31
N GLU A 49 -59.23 18.37 -2.07
CA GLU A 49 -60.06 19.43 -2.69
C GLU A 49 -59.21 20.63 -3.15
N GLY A 50 -59.61 21.24 -4.27
CA GLY A 50 -59.61 22.71 -4.37
C GLY A 50 -58.48 23.43 -5.12
N ASN A 51 -58.72 23.66 -6.42
CA ASN A 51 -58.67 24.96 -7.11
C ASN A 51 -57.37 25.79 -7.26
N LYS A 52 -56.97 25.92 -8.54
CA LYS A 52 -56.82 27.14 -9.37
C LYS A 52 -55.70 28.17 -9.14
N ASN A 53 -55.11 28.51 -10.30
CA ASN A 53 -54.36 29.70 -10.74
C ASN A 53 -52.84 29.43 -10.89
N GLY A 54 -52.19 29.46 -12.06
CA GLY A 54 -52.50 30.05 -13.36
C GLY A 54 -51.53 31.20 -13.65
N ILE A 55 -50.93 31.23 -14.85
CA ILE A 55 -49.95 32.18 -15.47
C ILE A 55 -48.50 31.59 -15.48
N ILE A 56 -48.02 30.86 -16.52
CA ILE A 56 -47.68 31.20 -17.94
C ILE A 56 -46.41 32.09 -17.97
N GLU A 57 -45.23 31.66 -18.46
CA GLU A 57 -44.80 31.38 -19.86
C GLU A 57 -43.64 30.35 -19.91
N ASN A 58 -43.74 29.23 -20.64
CA ASN A 58 -43.42 28.99 -22.06
C ASN A 58 -41.93 29.06 -22.48
N SER A 59 -41.31 27.89 -22.68
CA SER A 59 -40.82 27.50 -24.01
C SER A 59 -40.59 25.99 -24.12
N LYS A 60 -41.16 25.43 -25.19
CA LYS A 60 -41.19 24.02 -25.61
C LYS A 60 -39.82 23.55 -26.10
N ILE A 61 -39.45 22.31 -25.77
CA ILE A 61 -39.03 21.31 -26.78
C ILE A 61 -39.63 19.95 -26.38
N THR A 62 -40.48 19.43 -27.25
CA THR A 62 -41.08 18.09 -27.25
C THR A 62 -40.08 17.03 -27.69
N GLY A 63 -40.11 15.83 -27.10
CA GLY A 63 -39.46 14.66 -27.67
C GLY A 63 -39.41 13.45 -26.74
N ASN A 64 -40.33 12.51 -26.96
CA ASN A 64 -40.42 11.17 -26.37
C ASN A 64 -39.07 10.42 -26.27
N HIS A 65 -38.82 9.73 -25.15
CA HIS A 65 -38.84 8.26 -25.14
C HIS A 65 -38.55 7.69 -23.74
N SER A 66 -39.44 6.80 -23.32
CA SER A 66 -39.21 5.66 -22.42
C SER A 66 -37.77 5.15 -22.41
N SER A 67 -37.07 5.20 -21.27
CA SER A 67 -35.85 4.40 -21.04
C SER A 67 -35.53 4.23 -19.55
N THR A 68 -36.41 3.57 -18.80
CA THR A 68 -36.11 3.10 -17.43
C THR A 68 -35.32 1.78 -17.38
N ASN A 69 -34.63 1.38 -18.46
CA ASN A 69 -33.76 0.19 -18.49
C ASN A 69 -32.28 0.44 -18.84
N ASN A 70 -31.85 1.68 -19.14
CA ASN A 70 -30.48 1.93 -19.63
C ASN A 70 -29.41 2.20 -18.55
N SER A 71 -29.78 2.37 -17.28
CA SER A 71 -28.81 2.74 -16.23
C SER A 71 -27.93 1.57 -15.76
N GLY A 72 -28.44 0.33 -15.81
CA GLY A 72 -27.65 -0.87 -15.54
C GLY A 72 -26.66 -1.16 -16.65
N ASP A 73 -27.10 -0.99 -17.90
CA ASP A 73 -26.31 -1.37 -19.07
C ASP A 73 -25.16 -0.39 -19.37
N LEU A 74 -25.41 0.91 -19.25
CA LEU A 74 -24.38 1.93 -19.46
C LEU A 74 -23.24 1.84 -18.43
N ASN A 75 -23.54 1.35 -17.22
CA ASN A 75 -22.57 1.23 -16.13
C ASN A 75 -21.60 0.06 -16.31
N TRP A 76 -22.02 -1.09 -16.86
CA TRP A 76 -21.07 -2.18 -17.12
C TRP A 76 -20.19 -1.89 -18.34
N VAL A 77 -20.75 -1.25 -19.38
CA VAL A 77 -19.97 -0.82 -20.55
C VAL A 77 -18.89 0.19 -20.13
N THR A 78 -19.25 1.20 -19.34
CA THR A 78 -18.30 2.18 -18.79
C THR A 78 -17.19 1.48 -18.01
N ARG A 79 -17.53 0.49 -17.19
CA ARG A 79 -16.53 -0.28 -16.44
C ARG A 79 -15.62 -1.08 -17.35
N THR A 80 -16.14 -1.80 -18.33
CA THR A 80 -15.30 -2.56 -19.26
C THR A 80 -14.34 -1.66 -20.04
N ILE A 81 -14.81 -0.51 -20.54
CA ILE A 81 -13.96 0.46 -21.26
C ILE A 81 -12.82 0.96 -20.36
N TRP A 82 -13.14 1.41 -19.14
CA TRP A 82 -12.11 1.90 -18.21
C TRP A 82 -11.15 0.78 -17.76
N THR A 83 -11.60 -0.47 -17.62
CA THR A 83 -10.67 -1.59 -17.36
C THR A 83 -9.67 -1.80 -18.50
N ILE A 84 -10.11 -1.70 -19.76
CA ILE A 84 -9.23 -1.88 -20.92
C ILE A 84 -8.24 -0.72 -21.00
N ILE A 85 -8.68 0.52 -20.74
CA ILE A 85 -7.82 1.71 -20.72
C ILE A 85 -6.77 1.58 -19.62
N LEU A 86 -7.17 1.22 -18.41
CA LEU A 86 -6.25 1.06 -17.28
C LEU A 86 -5.24 -0.06 -17.52
N LEU A 87 -5.70 -1.22 -18.02
CA LEU A 87 -4.82 -2.34 -18.32
C LEU A 87 -3.84 -2.01 -19.45
N SER A 88 -4.32 -1.42 -20.54
CA SER A 88 -3.49 -1.03 -21.69
C SER A 88 -2.45 0.02 -21.29
N SER A 89 -2.86 1.05 -20.56
CA SER A 89 -1.92 2.09 -20.08
C SER A 89 -0.87 1.53 -19.11
N PHE A 90 -1.26 0.63 -18.21
CA PHE A 90 -0.32 -0.05 -17.32
C PHE A 90 0.72 -0.87 -18.10
N LEU A 91 0.30 -1.64 -19.10
CA LEU A 91 1.22 -2.43 -19.93
C LEU A 91 2.16 -1.55 -20.75
N VAL A 92 1.68 -0.43 -21.30
CA VAL A 92 2.51 0.53 -22.03
C VAL A 92 3.58 1.15 -21.12
N ILE A 93 3.20 1.56 -19.90
CA ILE A 93 4.14 2.11 -18.92
C ILE A 93 5.17 1.07 -18.49
N LEU A 94 4.74 -0.17 -18.26
CA LEU A 94 5.63 -1.27 -17.93
C LEU A 94 6.64 -1.53 -19.06
N ALA A 95 6.18 -1.52 -20.31
CA ALA A 95 7.03 -1.70 -21.49
C ALA A 95 7.97 -0.50 -21.71
N ALA A 96 7.61 0.70 -21.27
CA ALA A 96 8.47 1.88 -21.34
C ALA A 96 9.69 1.78 -20.43
N GLY A 97 9.60 1.02 -19.32
CA GLY A 97 10.73 0.59 -18.50
C GLY A 97 10.61 0.95 -17.01
N HIS A 98 11.73 0.76 -16.29
CA HIS A 98 11.85 0.94 -14.84
C HIS A 98 11.47 2.33 -14.35
N THR A 99 12.05 3.37 -14.96
CA THR A 99 11.83 4.78 -14.58
C THR A 99 10.34 5.16 -14.67
N TYR A 100 9.69 4.79 -15.78
CA TYR A 100 8.28 5.09 -16.02
C TYR A 100 7.37 4.32 -15.06
N SER A 101 7.70 3.07 -14.76
CA SER A 101 7.01 2.28 -13.74
C SER A 101 7.15 2.92 -12.34
N ALA A 102 8.34 3.39 -11.97
CA ALA A 102 8.57 4.13 -10.73
C ALA A 102 7.77 5.45 -10.68
N MET A 103 7.69 6.20 -11.78
CA MET A 103 6.88 7.41 -11.88
C MET A 103 5.38 7.12 -11.73
N LEU A 104 4.88 6.05 -12.36
CA LEU A 104 3.50 5.61 -12.17
C LEU A 104 3.21 5.34 -10.70
N VAL A 105 4.11 4.63 -10.02
CA VAL A 105 3.96 4.36 -8.58
C VAL A 105 3.92 5.66 -7.78
N LEU A 106 4.80 6.63 -8.06
CA LEU A 106 4.77 7.94 -7.38
C LEU A 106 3.46 8.70 -7.60
N ILE A 107 2.90 8.65 -8.82
CA ILE A 107 1.60 9.25 -9.14
C ILE A 107 0.49 8.57 -8.35
N LEU A 108 0.46 7.24 -8.33
CA LEU A 108 -0.53 6.46 -7.58
C LEU A 108 -0.45 6.73 -6.07
N ILE A 109 0.76 6.77 -5.50
CA ILE A 109 0.97 7.10 -4.08
C ILE A 109 0.42 8.48 -3.75
N SER A 110 0.73 9.48 -4.58
CA SER A 110 0.27 10.86 -4.38
C SER A 110 -1.26 10.95 -4.47
N ALA A 111 -1.87 10.20 -5.40
CA ALA A 111 -3.32 10.15 -5.56
C ALA A 111 -4.02 9.46 -4.37
N VAL A 112 -3.51 8.31 -3.91
CA VAL A 112 -4.03 7.60 -2.72
C VAL A 112 -3.87 8.49 -1.47
N TYR A 113 -2.71 9.12 -1.29
CA TYR A 113 -2.47 10.05 -0.18
C TYR A 113 -3.47 11.20 -0.18
N GLN A 114 -3.70 11.84 -1.33
CA GLN A 114 -4.67 12.92 -1.45
C GLN A 114 -6.09 12.44 -1.13
N GLU A 115 -6.48 11.28 -1.64
CA GLU A 115 -7.80 10.70 -1.44
C GLU A 115 -8.06 10.38 0.04
N VAL A 116 -7.13 9.69 0.71
CA VAL A 116 -7.23 9.38 2.15
C VAL A 116 -7.30 10.66 3.01
N ASN A 117 -6.52 11.69 2.70
CA ASN A 117 -6.54 12.97 3.41
C ASN A 117 -7.74 13.86 3.06
N SER A 118 -8.56 13.45 2.09
CA SER A 118 -9.79 14.15 1.73
C SER A 118 -11.03 13.61 2.46
N LEU A 119 -10.96 12.43 3.09
CA LEU A 119 -12.12 11.71 3.62
C LEU A 119 -12.89 12.44 4.73
N LYS A 120 -12.18 13.16 5.61
CA LYS A 120 -12.79 13.86 6.75
C LYS A 120 -12.88 15.37 6.51
N ARG A 121 -12.82 15.80 5.25
CA ARG A 121 -12.70 17.21 4.89
C ARG A 121 -14.03 17.95 5.06
N SER A 122 -14.01 19.10 5.73
CA SER A 122 -15.16 20.01 5.83
C SER A 122 -14.89 21.28 5.03
N ALA A 123 -15.71 21.54 4.01
CA ALA A 123 -15.53 22.69 3.12
C ALA A 123 -15.56 24.04 3.85
N GLU A 124 -16.35 24.14 4.93
CA GLU A 124 -16.43 25.34 5.76
C GLU A 124 -15.17 25.56 6.61
N GLU A 125 -14.60 24.49 7.16
CA GLU A 125 -13.41 24.57 8.00
C GLU A 125 -12.15 24.81 7.16
N ASP A 126 -12.08 24.32 5.93
CA ASP A 126 -10.92 24.55 5.07
C ASP A 126 -10.84 25.97 4.51
N LYS A 127 -11.99 26.61 4.22
CA LYS A 127 -12.01 28.04 3.84
C LYS A 127 -11.34 28.90 4.90
N ARG A 128 -11.38 28.45 6.15
CA ARG A 128 -10.79 29.13 7.30
C ARG A 128 -9.30 28.80 7.53
N LEU A 129 -8.77 27.80 6.84
CA LEU A 129 -7.43 27.23 7.03
C LEU A 129 -6.65 27.09 5.70
N PRO A 130 -6.35 28.18 4.98
CA PRO A 130 -5.69 28.10 3.66
C PRO A 130 -4.28 27.50 3.74
N PHE A 131 -3.52 27.79 4.80
CA PHE A 131 -2.18 27.25 5.02
C PHE A 131 -2.17 25.74 5.30
N PHE A 132 -3.29 25.18 5.76
CA PHE A 132 -3.37 23.75 6.03
C PHE A 132 -3.34 22.92 4.75
N TYR A 133 -3.74 23.49 3.61
CA TYR A 133 -3.64 22.84 2.30
C TYR A 133 -2.18 22.66 1.85
N THR A 134 -1.36 23.69 1.97
CA THR A 134 0.06 23.63 1.59
C THR A 134 0.84 22.72 2.51
N LEU A 135 0.50 22.71 3.80
CA LEU A 135 1.11 21.84 4.81
C LEU A 135 0.96 20.35 4.46
N ARG A 136 -0.17 19.92 3.88
CA ARG A 136 -0.37 18.52 3.46
C ARG A 136 0.60 18.08 2.37
N TRP A 137 0.79 18.92 1.35
CA TRP A 137 1.74 18.63 0.26
C TRP A 137 3.19 18.73 0.72
N TYR A 138 3.47 19.65 1.64
CA TYR A 138 4.78 19.76 2.29
C TYR A 138 5.17 18.45 2.98
N TRP A 139 4.27 17.89 3.81
CA TRP A 139 4.54 16.63 4.51
C TRP A 139 4.73 15.44 3.57
N LEU A 140 3.98 15.39 2.47
CA LEU A 140 4.20 14.38 1.43
C LEU A 140 5.61 14.51 0.84
N GLY A 141 6.02 15.72 0.45
CA GLY A 141 7.34 16.00 -0.12
C GLY A 141 8.48 15.63 0.83
N VAL A 142 8.40 16.06 2.10
CA VAL A 142 9.40 15.71 3.13
C VAL A 142 9.48 14.20 3.35
N THR A 143 8.34 13.51 3.39
CA THR A 143 8.31 12.05 3.59
C THR A 143 8.92 11.31 2.40
N LEU A 144 8.57 11.70 1.16
CA LEU A 144 9.14 11.13 -0.06
C LEU A 144 10.65 11.40 -0.16
N PHE A 145 11.11 12.58 0.27
CA PHE A 145 12.54 12.89 0.34
C PHE A 145 13.23 12.04 1.40
N SER A 146 12.70 11.99 2.62
CA SER A 146 13.26 11.26 3.77
C SER A 146 13.33 9.75 3.55
N THR A 147 12.30 9.15 2.99
CA THR A 147 12.29 7.72 2.64
C THR A 147 12.99 7.46 1.31
N GLY A 148 13.21 8.51 0.52
CA GLY A 148 13.64 8.41 -0.86
C GLY A 148 15.08 7.98 -1.07
N LYS A 149 15.91 7.94 -0.01
CA LYS A 149 17.29 7.43 -0.09
C LYS A 149 17.36 6.06 -0.78
N LEU A 150 16.30 5.27 -0.66
CA LEU A 150 16.18 3.94 -1.26
C LEU A 150 16.04 3.94 -2.79
N TRP A 151 15.57 5.02 -3.42
CA TRP A 151 15.26 5.02 -4.85
C TRP A 151 15.95 6.13 -5.66
N TRP A 152 16.14 7.34 -5.10
CA TRP A 152 16.75 8.45 -5.86
C TRP A 152 18.26 8.60 -5.63
N VAL A 153 18.84 8.02 -4.57
CA VAL A 153 20.31 8.08 -4.37
C VAL A 153 21.08 7.34 -5.46
N PRO A 154 20.72 6.09 -5.85
CA PRO A 154 21.38 5.43 -6.99
C PRO A 154 21.26 6.25 -8.28
N LEU A 155 20.13 6.96 -8.44
CA LEU A 155 19.83 7.84 -9.56
C LEU A 155 20.77 9.04 -9.66
N ILE A 156 21.05 9.66 -8.52
CA ILE A 156 21.85 10.88 -8.43
C ILE A 156 23.34 10.55 -8.34
N GLU A 157 23.72 9.33 -7.99
CA GLU A 157 25.13 8.92 -7.82
C GLU A 157 25.97 9.12 -9.10
N LYS A 158 25.36 8.96 -10.29
CA LYS A 158 25.98 9.26 -11.59
C LYS A 158 26.33 10.74 -11.77
N TYR A 159 25.45 11.63 -11.30
CA TYR A 159 25.60 13.09 -11.43
C TYR A 159 26.21 13.74 -10.18
N ARG A 160 26.33 12.99 -9.08
CA ARG A 160 26.86 13.45 -7.78
C ARG A 160 28.23 14.10 -7.91
N ARG A 161 29.09 13.56 -8.78
CA ARG A 161 30.47 14.04 -8.95
C ARG A 161 30.55 15.37 -9.69
N ASN A 162 29.55 15.69 -10.52
CA ASN A 162 29.54 16.90 -11.35
C ASN A 162 28.87 18.09 -10.65
N TYR A 163 28.00 17.84 -9.67
CA TYR A 163 27.24 18.89 -8.97
C TYR A 163 27.47 18.84 -7.46
N TYR A 164 28.23 19.80 -6.94
CA TYR A 164 28.54 19.92 -5.52
C TYR A 164 27.28 20.00 -4.62
N LEU A 165 26.23 20.68 -5.07
CA LEU A 165 24.95 20.77 -4.33
C LEU A 165 24.28 19.40 -4.18
N LEU A 166 24.28 18.56 -5.23
CA LEU A 166 23.69 17.22 -5.16
C LEU A 166 24.49 16.32 -4.22
N TYR A 167 25.82 16.45 -4.23
CA TYR A 167 26.67 15.78 -3.26
C TYR A 167 26.30 16.14 -1.81
N LEU A 168 26.16 17.44 -1.51
CA LEU A 168 25.77 17.90 -0.17
C LEU A 168 24.38 17.38 0.24
N ILE A 169 23.41 17.38 -0.66
CA ILE A 169 22.05 16.89 -0.40
C ILE A 169 22.05 15.40 -0.07
N VAL A 170 22.82 14.59 -0.81
CA VAL A 170 22.95 13.15 -0.54
C VAL A 170 23.71 12.90 0.77
N TYR A 171 24.78 13.65 1.00
CA TYR A 171 25.63 13.51 2.19
C TYR A 171 24.89 13.88 3.48
N TYR A 172 24.21 15.03 3.50
CA TYR A 172 23.43 15.52 4.65
C TYR A 172 21.95 15.10 4.61
N HIS A 173 21.60 14.09 3.80
CA HIS A 173 20.22 13.66 3.57
C HIS A 173 19.41 13.45 4.86
N SER A 174 19.97 12.72 5.83
CA SER A 174 19.29 12.43 7.11
C SER A 174 19.07 13.68 7.95
N LEU A 175 20.03 14.60 7.97
CA LEU A 175 19.92 15.87 8.69
C LEU A 175 18.88 16.78 8.03
N ILE A 176 18.94 16.94 6.71
CA ILE A 176 17.98 17.75 5.94
C ILE A 176 16.56 17.21 6.14
N SER A 177 16.39 15.89 6.12
CA SER A 177 15.09 15.24 6.36
C SER A 177 14.55 15.53 7.76
N TYR A 178 15.41 15.46 8.79
CA TYR A 178 15.03 15.79 10.17
C TYR A 178 14.65 17.27 10.32
N VAL A 179 15.46 18.18 9.79
CA VAL A 179 15.19 19.63 9.84
C VAL A 179 13.90 19.98 9.09
N GLY A 180 13.64 19.35 7.95
CA GLY A 180 12.38 19.49 7.23
C GLY A 180 11.18 19.00 8.05
N ALA A 181 11.26 17.82 8.65
CA ALA A 181 10.18 17.32 9.51
C ALA A 181 9.93 18.25 10.71
N LEU A 182 10.99 18.79 11.33
CA LEU A 182 10.88 19.75 12.43
C LEU A 182 10.22 21.06 11.98
N PHE A 183 10.60 21.59 10.82
CA PHE A 183 9.96 22.78 10.26
C PHE A 183 8.47 22.54 9.99
N GLY A 184 8.10 21.40 9.40
CA GLY A 184 6.70 21.03 9.20
C GLY A 184 5.91 20.93 10.51
N PHE A 185 6.53 20.43 11.57
CA PHE A 185 5.93 20.33 12.90
C PHE A 185 5.70 21.71 13.52
N ILE A 186 6.71 22.60 13.48
CA ILE A 186 6.58 23.98 13.94
C ILE A 186 5.50 24.71 13.11
N ALA A 187 5.50 24.56 11.79
CA ALA A 187 4.50 25.15 10.91
C ALA A 187 3.07 24.66 11.22
N PHE A 188 2.90 23.39 11.60
CA PHE A 188 1.62 22.87 12.08
C PHE A 188 1.17 23.54 13.38
N ILE A 189 2.08 23.69 14.36
CA ILE A 189 1.77 24.36 15.63
C ILE A 189 1.38 25.83 15.40
N LEU A 190 2.14 26.55 14.57
CA LEU A 190 1.84 27.95 14.22
C LEU A 190 0.52 28.09 13.44
N SER A 191 0.08 27.02 12.77
CA SER A 191 -1.19 26.96 12.05
C SER A 191 -2.41 26.79 12.98
N LEU A 192 -2.24 26.47 14.27
CA LEU A 192 -3.35 26.13 15.16
C LEU A 192 -4.29 27.32 15.39
N ARG A 193 -5.60 27.04 15.41
CA ARG A 193 -6.63 28.04 15.70
C ARG A 193 -7.68 27.49 16.69
N ASN A 194 -8.03 28.29 17.70
CA ASN A 194 -8.82 27.84 18.85
C ASN A 194 -10.17 27.18 18.49
N TYR A 195 -10.88 27.68 17.47
CA TYR A 195 -12.21 27.15 17.12
C TYR A 195 -12.18 25.88 16.24
N THR A 196 -11.06 25.56 15.57
CA THR A 196 -10.91 24.39 14.69
C THR A 196 -9.94 23.35 15.24
N LEU A 197 -9.53 23.46 16.50
CA LEU A 197 -8.48 22.63 17.08
C LEU A 197 -8.73 21.12 16.91
N ARG A 198 -9.95 20.65 17.23
CA ARG A 198 -10.35 19.24 17.09
C ARG A 198 -10.26 18.76 15.63
N TYR A 199 -10.66 19.60 14.68
CA TYR A 199 -10.54 19.30 13.25
C TYR A 199 -9.06 19.22 12.85
N GLN A 200 -8.24 20.20 13.20
CA GLN A 200 -6.82 20.25 12.84
C GLN A 200 -6.05 19.03 13.37
N PHE A 201 -6.23 18.66 14.65
CA PHE A 201 -5.59 17.46 15.20
C PHE A 201 -6.12 16.18 14.54
N SER A 202 -7.41 16.10 14.23
CA SER A 202 -7.95 14.93 13.53
C SER A 202 -7.40 14.80 12.11
N GLN A 203 -7.28 15.90 11.37
CA GLN A 203 -6.68 15.89 10.03
C GLN A 203 -5.19 15.57 10.10
N PHE A 204 -4.47 16.14 11.06
CA PHE A 204 -3.06 15.86 11.30
C PHE A 204 -2.83 14.39 11.64
N GLY A 205 -3.71 13.77 12.43
CA GLY A 205 -3.68 12.34 12.72
C GLY A 205 -3.88 11.46 11.48
N ILE A 206 -4.88 11.76 10.63
CA ILE A 206 -5.09 11.05 9.37
C ILE A 206 -3.89 11.24 8.43
N MET A 207 -3.33 12.45 8.39
CA MET A 207 -2.15 12.76 7.60
C MET A 207 -0.95 11.93 8.04
N ILE A 208 -0.57 11.94 9.32
CA ILE A 208 0.52 11.10 9.84
C ILE A 208 0.28 9.62 9.54
N LEU A 209 -0.94 9.13 9.79
CA LEU A 209 -1.29 7.74 9.52
C LEU A 209 -1.11 7.40 8.03
N SER A 210 -1.54 8.28 7.13
CA SER A 210 -1.38 8.10 5.68
C SER A 210 0.09 8.16 5.23
N LEU A 211 0.91 9.04 5.83
CA LEU A 211 2.35 9.11 5.52
C LEU A 211 3.06 7.82 5.95
N LEU A 212 2.69 7.26 7.10
CA LEU A 212 3.27 6.04 7.63
C LEU A 212 2.80 4.79 6.89
N LEU A 213 1.49 4.62 6.70
CA LEU A 213 0.92 3.38 6.16
C LEU A 213 0.85 3.37 4.62
N VAL A 214 0.67 4.52 3.97
CA VAL A 214 0.56 4.60 2.51
C VAL A 214 1.89 5.00 1.91
N VAL A 215 2.40 6.19 2.25
CA VAL A 215 3.54 6.79 1.53
C VAL A 215 4.83 6.02 1.79
N THR A 216 5.19 5.84 3.06
CA THR A 216 6.45 5.16 3.45
C THR A 216 6.50 3.74 2.90
N GLN A 217 5.40 3.00 3.00
CA GLN A 217 5.33 1.61 2.54
C GLN A 217 5.44 1.50 1.01
N SER A 218 4.79 2.42 0.29
CA SER A 218 4.77 2.37 -1.17
C SER A 218 6.08 2.82 -1.81
N VAL A 219 6.93 3.60 -1.12
CA VAL A 219 8.29 3.92 -1.59
C VAL A 219 9.15 2.67 -1.72
N PHE A 220 8.94 1.65 -0.90
CA PHE A 220 9.62 0.36 -1.06
C PHE A 220 9.21 -0.35 -2.35
N MET A 221 8.00 -0.12 -2.85
CA MET A 221 7.57 -0.67 -4.12
C MET A 221 8.32 -0.04 -5.30
N ILE A 222 8.67 1.26 -5.21
CA ILE A 222 9.57 1.92 -6.16
C ILE A 222 10.95 1.26 -6.12
N ALA A 223 11.46 0.98 -4.92
CA ALA A 223 12.75 0.30 -4.76
C ALA A 223 12.74 -1.12 -5.35
N ASN A 224 11.61 -1.83 -5.31
CA ASN A 224 11.46 -3.14 -5.98
C ASN A 224 11.59 -3.01 -7.49
N THR A 225 10.99 -1.98 -8.08
CA THR A 225 11.08 -1.72 -9.52
C THR A 225 12.54 -1.68 -9.98
N TYR A 226 13.42 -0.92 -9.30
CA TYR A 226 14.83 -0.79 -9.69
C TYR A 226 15.68 -2.06 -9.45
N ARG A 227 15.29 -2.94 -8.52
CA ARG A 227 15.96 -4.24 -8.31
C ARG A 227 15.63 -5.27 -9.40
N GLY A 228 14.69 -4.95 -10.28
CA GLY A 228 14.22 -5.77 -11.39
C GLY A 228 12.69 -5.73 -11.44
N LEU A 229 12.12 -5.48 -12.63
CA LEU A 229 10.67 -5.36 -12.81
C LEU A 229 9.90 -6.58 -12.29
N ILE A 230 10.51 -7.77 -12.28
CA ILE A 230 9.91 -8.99 -11.74
C ILE A 230 9.42 -8.81 -10.29
N TRP A 231 10.19 -8.10 -9.45
CA TRP A 231 9.86 -7.86 -8.05
C TRP A 231 8.74 -6.83 -7.84
N PHE A 232 8.30 -6.18 -8.91
CA PHE A 232 7.14 -5.30 -8.92
C PHE A 232 5.94 -5.98 -9.58
N ILE A 233 6.11 -6.52 -10.79
CA ILE A 233 5.02 -7.06 -11.60
C ILE A 233 4.47 -8.38 -11.04
N LEU A 234 5.33 -9.29 -10.57
CA LEU A 234 4.90 -10.59 -10.03
C LEU A 234 3.97 -10.41 -8.81
N PRO A 235 4.36 -9.73 -7.72
CA PRO A 235 3.46 -9.54 -6.57
C PRO A 235 2.18 -8.79 -6.95
N SER A 236 2.26 -7.77 -7.82
CA SER A 236 1.07 -7.03 -8.24
C SER A 236 0.07 -7.89 -9.02
N CYS A 237 0.56 -8.70 -9.96
CA CYS A 237 -0.26 -9.67 -10.69
C CYS A 237 -0.87 -10.72 -9.77
N LEU A 238 -0.14 -11.17 -8.74
CA LEU A 238 -0.65 -12.16 -7.79
C LEU A 238 -1.78 -11.61 -6.92
N VAL A 239 -1.69 -10.36 -6.47
CA VAL A 239 -2.80 -9.70 -5.76
C VAL A 239 -4.01 -9.54 -6.66
N ILE A 240 -3.83 -9.11 -7.91
CA ILE A 240 -4.92 -8.98 -8.90
C ILE A 240 -5.58 -10.35 -9.16
N CYS A 241 -4.76 -11.38 -9.36
CA CYS A 241 -5.19 -12.76 -9.53
C CYS A 241 -6.05 -13.20 -8.33
N ASN A 242 -5.55 -12.99 -7.11
CA ASN A 242 -6.23 -13.36 -5.88
C ASN A 242 -7.59 -12.66 -5.75
N ASP A 243 -7.68 -11.36 -6.03
CA ASP A 243 -8.95 -10.62 -5.97
C ASP A 243 -9.98 -11.11 -7.00
N ILE A 244 -9.53 -11.40 -8.24
CA ILE A 244 -10.38 -11.92 -9.31
C ILE A 244 -10.91 -13.31 -8.93
N PHE A 245 -10.04 -14.23 -8.50
CA PHE A 245 -10.45 -15.59 -8.18
C PHE A 245 -11.23 -15.67 -6.87
N ALA A 246 -10.99 -14.78 -5.91
CA ALA A 246 -11.82 -14.67 -4.71
C ALA A 246 -13.26 -14.30 -5.07
N TYR A 247 -13.43 -13.40 -6.04
CA TYR A 247 -14.75 -13.06 -6.56
C TYR A 247 -15.38 -14.22 -7.34
N ILE A 248 -14.65 -14.85 -8.26
CA ILE A 248 -15.19 -15.93 -9.11
C ILE A 248 -15.60 -17.14 -8.26
N VAL A 249 -14.67 -17.67 -7.46
CA VAL A 249 -14.95 -18.83 -6.59
C VAL A 249 -16.01 -18.48 -5.54
N GLY A 250 -15.92 -17.27 -4.96
CA GLY A 250 -16.91 -16.81 -3.99
C GLY A 250 -18.31 -16.66 -4.58
N LYS A 251 -18.45 -16.33 -5.86
CA LYS A 251 -19.74 -16.26 -6.54
C LYS A 251 -20.33 -17.64 -6.86
N ILE A 252 -19.49 -18.62 -7.21
CA ILE A 252 -19.93 -19.97 -7.62
C ILE A 252 -20.20 -20.86 -6.38
N PHE A 253 -19.30 -20.83 -5.40
CA PHE A 253 -19.29 -21.76 -4.27
C PHE A 253 -19.52 -21.08 -2.90
N GLY A 254 -19.61 -19.76 -2.85
CA GLY A 254 -19.66 -19.01 -1.59
C GLY A 254 -20.95 -19.23 -0.82
N LYS A 255 -20.83 -19.77 0.39
CA LYS A 255 -21.95 -19.98 1.32
C LYS A 255 -21.70 -19.31 2.66
N THR A 256 -20.45 -19.33 3.13
CA THR A 256 -20.05 -18.78 4.43
C THR A 256 -19.39 -17.43 4.29
N ARG A 257 -19.83 -16.44 5.07
CA ARG A 257 -19.27 -15.08 5.06
C ARG A 257 -17.94 -15.07 5.82
N LEU A 258 -16.91 -14.45 5.24
CA LEU A 258 -15.58 -14.37 5.84
C LEU A 258 -15.54 -13.41 7.04
N PHE A 259 -16.13 -12.21 6.89
CA PHE A 259 -16.14 -11.19 7.95
C PHE A 259 -17.39 -10.31 7.86
N ARG A 260 -17.98 -9.94 9.01
CA ARG A 260 -19.28 -9.21 9.07
C ARG A 260 -19.23 -7.85 8.37
N LEU A 261 -18.08 -7.18 8.41
CA LEU A 261 -17.89 -5.85 7.84
C LEU A 261 -17.85 -5.84 6.29
N SER A 262 -17.62 -7.02 5.68
CA SER A 262 -17.52 -7.20 4.24
C SER A 262 -18.47 -8.31 3.76
N PRO A 263 -19.77 -8.02 3.61
CA PRO A 263 -20.82 -9.04 3.42
C PRO A 263 -20.71 -9.85 2.12
N LYS A 264 -19.93 -9.37 1.14
CA LYS A 264 -19.73 -10.02 -0.16
C LYS A 264 -18.54 -10.98 -0.21
N LYS A 265 -17.68 -10.99 0.81
CA LYS A 265 -16.49 -11.86 0.82
C LYS A 265 -16.81 -13.15 1.57
N THR A 266 -16.49 -14.28 0.95
CA THR A 266 -16.80 -15.62 1.45
C THR A 266 -15.54 -16.40 1.81
N VAL A 267 -15.65 -17.35 2.74
CA VAL A 267 -14.53 -18.19 3.16
C VAL A 267 -14.09 -19.10 2.02
N GLU A 268 -15.05 -19.67 1.28
CA GLU A 268 -14.78 -20.55 0.14
C GLU A 268 -14.07 -19.78 -0.97
N GLY A 269 -14.46 -18.52 -1.20
CA GLY A 269 -13.79 -17.63 -2.13
C GLY A 269 -12.34 -17.37 -1.73
N PHE A 270 -12.09 -17.09 -0.45
CA PHE A 270 -10.73 -16.86 0.07
C PHE A 270 -9.82 -18.08 -0.06
N ILE A 271 -10.31 -19.28 0.30
CA ILE A 271 -9.54 -20.52 0.20
C ILE A 271 -9.26 -20.87 -1.26
N GLY A 272 -10.27 -20.82 -2.13
CA GLY A 272 -10.10 -21.14 -3.55
C GLY A 272 -9.16 -20.17 -4.26
N ALA A 273 -9.28 -18.87 -3.97
CA ALA A 273 -8.36 -17.87 -4.49
C ALA A 273 -6.92 -18.11 -4.02
N SER A 274 -6.74 -18.54 -2.77
CA SER A 274 -5.41 -18.81 -2.21
C SER A 274 -4.70 -19.94 -2.98
N ILE A 275 -5.40 -21.05 -3.23
CA ILE A 275 -4.86 -22.18 -4.00
C ILE A 275 -4.49 -21.75 -5.42
N ILE A 276 -5.40 -21.03 -6.09
CA ILE A 276 -5.18 -20.57 -7.47
C ILE A 276 -4.03 -19.56 -7.53
N THR A 277 -3.89 -18.67 -6.55
CA THR A 277 -2.82 -17.67 -6.49
C THR A 277 -1.45 -18.30 -6.31
N ILE A 278 -1.33 -19.34 -5.47
CA ILE A 278 -0.08 -20.08 -5.32
C ILE A 278 0.30 -20.78 -6.63
N PHE A 279 -0.66 -21.39 -7.31
CA PHE A 279 -0.42 -22.00 -8.62
C PHE A 279 -0.04 -20.95 -9.68
N ALA A 280 -0.71 -19.80 -9.68
CA ALA A 280 -0.37 -18.66 -10.53
C ALA A 280 1.03 -18.13 -10.24
N ALA A 281 1.51 -18.17 -9.00
CA ALA A 281 2.87 -17.75 -8.63
C ALA A 281 3.94 -18.63 -9.30
N ILE A 282 3.72 -19.94 -9.37
CA ILE A 282 4.61 -20.87 -10.05
C ILE A 282 4.63 -20.57 -11.56
N ILE A 283 3.45 -20.43 -12.18
CA ILE A 283 3.35 -20.18 -13.63
C ILE A 283 3.95 -18.81 -13.99
N LEU A 284 3.50 -17.74 -13.33
CA LEU A 284 3.96 -16.38 -13.61
C LEU A 284 5.43 -16.21 -13.26
N GLY A 285 5.90 -16.78 -12.14
CA GLY A 285 7.30 -16.77 -11.78
C GLY A 285 8.17 -17.39 -12.87
N ASN A 286 7.76 -18.54 -13.41
CA ASN A 286 8.47 -19.20 -14.51
C ASN A 286 8.47 -18.37 -15.79
N VAL A 287 7.31 -17.86 -16.21
CA VAL A 287 7.18 -17.05 -17.44
C VAL A 287 8.00 -15.77 -17.36
N LEU A 288 7.90 -15.03 -16.25
CA LEU A 288 8.62 -13.76 -16.07
C LEU A 288 10.13 -13.98 -15.95
N SER A 289 10.57 -15.07 -15.32
CA SER A 289 11.99 -15.42 -15.17
C SER A 289 12.71 -15.84 -16.45
N LYS A 290 12.01 -15.94 -17.59
CA LYS A 290 12.63 -16.23 -18.89
C LYS A 290 13.05 -14.98 -19.65
N SER A 291 12.48 -13.83 -19.33
CA SER A 291 12.76 -12.58 -20.04
C SER A 291 13.77 -11.74 -19.27
N GLN A 292 14.86 -11.37 -19.93
CA GLN A 292 15.89 -10.48 -19.38
C GLN A 292 15.32 -9.11 -19.00
N ILE A 293 14.25 -8.68 -19.69
CA ILE A 293 13.55 -7.44 -19.39
C ILE A 293 13.04 -7.44 -17.93
N PHE A 294 12.46 -8.53 -17.45
CA PHE A 294 11.91 -8.53 -16.09
C PHE A 294 12.97 -8.73 -15.01
N ILE A 295 14.09 -9.37 -15.35
CA ILE A 295 15.08 -9.85 -14.38
C ILE A 295 16.20 -8.84 -14.13
N CYS A 296 16.59 -8.09 -15.16
CA CYS A 296 17.74 -7.23 -15.07
C CYS A 296 17.49 -6.05 -14.11
N PRO A 297 18.34 -5.87 -13.08
CA PRO A 297 18.28 -4.68 -12.23
C PRO A 297 18.74 -3.45 -13.01
N GLN A 298 18.21 -2.29 -12.65
CA GLN A 298 18.56 -1.03 -13.29
C GLN A 298 19.08 -0.03 -12.26
N ASN A 299 20.32 0.43 -12.46
CA ASN A 299 20.95 1.41 -11.59
C ASN A 299 21.00 2.83 -12.20
N GLU A 300 20.69 2.97 -13.50
CA GLU A 300 20.70 4.26 -14.19
C GLU A 300 19.28 4.71 -14.59
N LEU A 301 19.01 6.02 -14.53
CA LEU A 301 17.78 6.59 -15.09
C LEU A 301 17.77 6.35 -16.61
N LEU A 302 16.90 5.47 -17.09
CA LEU A 302 16.70 5.32 -18.54
C LEU A 302 16.02 6.59 -19.05
N GLU A 303 16.77 7.40 -19.80
CA GLU A 303 16.30 8.67 -20.37
C GLU A 303 15.38 8.44 -21.60
N LYS A 304 15.48 7.28 -22.26
CA LYS A 304 14.70 6.93 -23.45
C LYS A 304 13.64 5.87 -23.13
N PRO A 305 12.36 6.11 -23.46
CA PRO A 305 11.33 5.08 -23.32
C PRO A 305 11.64 3.90 -24.25
N PHE A 306 11.29 2.68 -23.82
CA PHE A 306 11.47 1.43 -24.56
C PHE A 306 12.92 1.02 -24.87
N SER A 307 13.92 1.74 -24.34
CA SER A 307 15.35 1.41 -24.47
C SER A 307 15.74 0.02 -24.00
N MET A 308 14.94 -0.50 -23.08
CA MET A 308 15.03 -1.85 -22.55
C MET A 308 14.95 -2.97 -23.60
N TRP A 309 14.27 -2.73 -24.73
CA TRP A 309 14.05 -3.74 -25.76
C TRP A 309 15.24 -3.93 -26.70
N TYR A 310 16.18 -2.98 -26.74
CA TYR A 310 17.30 -2.98 -27.68
C TYR A 310 18.69 -2.90 -27.02
N GLU A 311 18.82 -2.37 -25.80
CA GLU A 311 20.12 -2.13 -25.15
C GLU A 311 20.38 -3.01 -23.91
N LEU A 312 19.39 -3.75 -23.40
CA LEU A 312 19.54 -4.39 -22.09
C LEU A 312 20.22 -5.77 -22.18
N LYS A 313 21.51 -5.81 -21.87
CA LYS A 313 22.23 -7.04 -21.53
C LYS A 313 22.77 -6.92 -20.11
N CYS A 314 22.30 -7.76 -19.21
CA CYS A 314 22.84 -7.89 -17.87
C CYS A 314 23.16 -9.35 -17.57
N ASP A 315 24.10 -9.58 -16.66
CA ASP A 315 24.29 -10.90 -16.09
C ASP A 315 23.15 -11.19 -15.10
N PRO A 316 22.35 -12.24 -15.34
CA PRO A 316 21.22 -12.54 -14.48
C PRO A 316 21.71 -12.94 -13.09
N ASN A 317 21.00 -12.49 -12.06
CA ASN A 317 21.27 -12.94 -10.69
C ASN A 317 21.21 -14.48 -10.64
N PRO A 318 22.14 -15.17 -9.93
CA PRO A 318 22.16 -16.63 -9.80
C PRO A 318 20.83 -17.27 -9.41
N VAL A 319 19.95 -16.54 -8.75
CA VAL A 319 18.59 -16.97 -8.41
C VAL A 319 17.74 -17.33 -9.64
N PHE A 320 18.02 -16.76 -10.80
CA PHE A 320 17.29 -17.04 -12.04
C PHE A 320 17.93 -18.14 -12.89
N ILE A 321 19.10 -18.64 -12.50
CA ILE A 321 19.81 -19.70 -13.21
C ILE A 321 19.24 -21.05 -12.77
N GLN A 322 18.96 -21.93 -13.74
CA GLN A 322 18.45 -23.27 -13.45
C GLN A 322 19.51 -24.11 -12.75
N LYS A 323 19.11 -24.80 -11.67
CA LYS A 323 19.96 -25.75 -10.95
C LYS A 323 19.28 -27.12 -10.92
N PRO A 324 20.04 -28.22 -10.97
CA PRO A 324 19.50 -29.55 -10.80
C PRO A 324 19.10 -29.76 -9.33
N TYR A 325 17.83 -30.08 -9.11
CA TYR A 325 17.30 -30.45 -7.80
C TYR A 325 16.99 -31.94 -7.75
N ASN A 326 17.59 -32.61 -6.77
CA ASN A 326 17.35 -34.03 -6.52
C ASN A 326 15.98 -34.21 -5.87
N ILE A 327 15.19 -35.13 -6.42
CA ILE A 327 13.87 -35.46 -5.91
C ILE A 327 14.04 -36.19 -4.56
N PRO A 328 13.28 -35.81 -3.51
CA PRO A 328 13.35 -36.54 -2.26
C PRO A 328 12.78 -37.96 -2.43
N PRO A 329 13.29 -38.97 -1.69
CA PRO A 329 12.99 -40.39 -1.95
C PRO A 329 11.50 -40.74 -1.98
N PHE A 330 10.66 -40.04 -1.21
CA PHE A 330 9.22 -40.27 -1.16
C PHE A 330 8.47 -39.81 -2.43
N LEU A 331 9.06 -38.95 -3.26
CA LEU A 331 8.46 -38.46 -4.50
C LEU A 331 8.95 -39.19 -5.76
N HIS A 332 9.95 -40.08 -5.64
CA HIS A 332 10.45 -40.87 -6.77
C HIS A 332 9.38 -41.72 -7.45
N PHE A 333 8.37 -42.17 -6.70
CA PHE A 333 7.25 -42.95 -7.22
C PHE A 333 6.40 -42.16 -8.23
N ILE A 334 6.30 -40.84 -8.06
CA ILE A 334 5.42 -39.98 -8.86
C ILE A 334 6.20 -39.31 -10.01
N PHE A 335 7.44 -38.89 -9.73
CA PHE A 335 8.19 -37.99 -10.62
C PHE A 335 9.44 -38.62 -11.26
N GLY A 336 9.75 -39.87 -10.95
CA GLY A 336 10.97 -40.53 -11.42
C GLY A 336 12.21 -40.14 -10.61
N LYS A 337 13.39 -40.59 -11.05
CA LYS A 337 14.68 -40.34 -10.39
C LYS A 337 15.50 -39.21 -11.04
N GLU A 338 15.03 -38.68 -12.17
CA GLU A 338 15.74 -37.64 -12.91
C GLU A 338 15.67 -36.29 -12.17
N PRO A 339 16.77 -35.54 -12.05
CA PRO A 339 16.76 -34.26 -11.37
C PRO A 339 15.94 -33.23 -12.15
N PHE A 340 15.11 -32.46 -11.45
CA PHE A 340 14.38 -31.34 -12.05
C PHE A 340 15.30 -30.11 -12.18
N LEU A 341 15.32 -29.50 -13.36
CA LEU A 341 15.95 -28.20 -13.56
C LEU A 341 14.97 -27.09 -13.19
N ILE A 342 15.17 -26.50 -12.00
CA ILE A 342 14.31 -25.44 -11.47
C ILE A 342 15.21 -24.27 -11.03
N PRO A 343 14.90 -23.02 -11.40
CA PRO A 343 15.61 -21.87 -10.87
C PRO A 343 15.14 -21.54 -9.45
N ASP A 344 16.05 -21.08 -8.58
CA ASP A 344 15.75 -20.73 -7.18
C ASP A 344 14.63 -19.66 -7.08
N SER A 345 14.46 -18.85 -8.13
CA SER A 345 13.39 -17.86 -8.29
C SER A 345 11.99 -18.45 -8.09
N GLN A 346 11.77 -19.73 -8.35
CA GLN A 346 10.49 -20.41 -8.13
C GLN A 346 10.13 -20.48 -6.64
N PHE A 347 11.08 -20.77 -5.77
CA PHE A 347 10.83 -20.82 -4.33
C PHE A 347 10.45 -19.42 -3.79
N HIS A 348 11.10 -18.38 -4.31
CA HIS A 348 10.76 -17.01 -3.97
C HIS A 348 9.40 -16.58 -4.52
N ALA A 349 9.06 -16.99 -5.75
CA ALA A 349 7.74 -16.75 -6.33
C ALA A 349 6.63 -17.41 -5.50
N ILE A 350 6.83 -18.66 -5.07
CA ILE A 350 5.91 -19.36 -4.17
C ILE A 350 5.77 -18.62 -2.83
N ALA A 351 6.87 -18.19 -2.21
CA ALA A 351 6.81 -17.45 -0.95
C ALA A 351 6.02 -16.13 -1.08
N ILE A 352 6.24 -15.38 -2.17
CA ILE A 352 5.47 -14.18 -2.51
C ILE A 352 4.00 -14.54 -2.77
N GLY A 353 3.74 -15.64 -3.47
CA GLY A 353 2.40 -16.16 -3.74
C GLY A 353 1.63 -16.53 -2.49
N ILE A 354 2.27 -17.18 -1.52
CA ILE A 354 1.66 -17.51 -0.21
C ILE A 354 1.31 -16.22 0.53
N PHE A 355 2.20 -15.22 0.57
CA PHE A 355 1.88 -13.94 1.19
C PHE A 355 0.75 -13.22 0.46
N ALA A 356 0.76 -13.18 -0.87
CA ALA A 356 -0.28 -12.56 -1.69
C ALA A 356 -1.66 -13.24 -1.51
N ALA A 357 -1.68 -14.56 -1.35
CA ALA A 357 -2.88 -15.34 -1.10
C ALA A 357 -3.49 -15.05 0.28
N PHE A 358 -2.68 -15.15 1.34
CA PHE A 358 -3.19 -15.17 2.71
C PHE A 358 -3.15 -13.81 3.41
N VAL A 359 -2.09 -13.03 3.21
CA VAL A 359 -1.82 -11.83 4.01
C VAL A 359 -2.22 -10.55 3.27
N ALA A 360 -1.92 -10.44 1.98
CA ALA A 360 -2.27 -9.24 1.20
C ALA A 360 -3.77 -8.84 1.27
N PRO A 361 -4.75 -9.77 1.29
CA PRO A 361 -6.18 -9.42 1.37
C PRO A 361 -6.60 -8.66 2.62
N PHE A 362 -5.81 -8.75 3.69
CA PHE A 362 -6.05 -7.99 4.92
C PHE A 362 -5.91 -6.48 4.71
N GLY A 363 -5.11 -6.04 3.73
CA GLY A 363 -5.07 -4.62 3.32
C GLY A 363 -6.44 -4.13 2.88
N GLY A 364 -7.12 -4.91 2.03
CA GLY A 364 -8.48 -4.60 1.60
C GLY A 364 -9.55 -4.77 2.69
N PHE A 365 -9.34 -5.66 3.67
CA PHE A 365 -10.23 -5.74 4.84
C PHE A 365 -10.10 -4.50 5.72
N PHE A 366 -8.87 -4.03 5.95
CA PHE A 366 -8.59 -2.80 6.69
C PHE A 366 -9.22 -1.59 6.01
N ALA A 367 -9.00 -1.44 4.70
CA ALA A 367 -9.58 -0.36 3.90
C ALA A 367 -11.12 -0.39 3.94
N SER A 368 -11.73 -1.56 3.77
CA SER A 368 -13.18 -1.75 3.95
C SER A 368 -13.64 -1.32 5.35
N GLY A 369 -12.91 -1.67 6.39
CA GLY A 369 -13.25 -1.28 7.76
C GLY A 369 -13.19 0.22 8.01
N LEU A 370 -12.16 0.89 7.48
CA LEU A 370 -12.05 2.35 7.54
C LEU A 370 -13.25 3.02 6.85
N LYS A 371 -13.67 2.51 5.68
CA LYS A 371 -14.85 3.03 4.97
C LYS A 371 -16.13 2.91 5.81
N ARG A 372 -16.32 1.79 6.51
CA ARG A 372 -17.48 1.60 7.39
C ARG A 372 -17.44 2.49 8.61
N ALA A 373 -16.27 2.70 9.21
CA ALA A 373 -16.10 3.62 10.34
C ALA A 373 -16.46 5.07 9.96
N LEU A 374 -16.14 5.47 8.72
CA LEU A 374 -16.45 6.79 8.18
C LEU A 374 -17.84 6.90 7.52
N ARG A 375 -18.63 5.82 7.51
CA ARG A 375 -19.94 5.73 6.84
C ARG A 375 -19.89 6.07 5.34
N ILE A 376 -18.76 5.82 4.70
CA ILE A 376 -18.58 5.97 3.24
C ILE A 376 -18.59 4.59 2.56
N LYS A 377 -18.82 4.58 1.24
CA LYS A 377 -18.83 3.34 0.44
C LYS A 377 -17.52 3.11 -0.30
N ASP A 378 -17.01 4.18 -0.92
CA ASP A 378 -15.80 4.23 -1.74
C ASP A 378 -14.95 5.41 -1.24
N PHE A 379 -13.62 5.34 -1.40
CA PHE A 379 -12.72 6.40 -0.93
C PHE A 379 -12.86 7.70 -1.76
N GLY A 380 -13.37 7.58 -2.99
CA GLY A 380 -13.55 8.68 -3.93
C GLY A 380 -14.18 8.20 -5.22
N SER A 381 -14.25 9.11 -6.20
CA SER A 381 -14.84 8.87 -7.53
C SER A 381 -13.84 9.14 -8.65
N ALA A 382 -12.56 8.89 -8.41
CA ALA A 382 -11.46 9.22 -9.31
C ALA A 382 -11.54 8.45 -10.64
N ILE A 383 -12.02 7.19 -10.62
CA ILE A 383 -12.14 6.37 -11.83
C ILE A 383 -13.63 6.09 -12.09
N PRO A 384 -14.19 6.54 -13.23
CA PRO A 384 -15.59 6.30 -13.56
C PRO A 384 -15.95 4.81 -13.52
N GLY A 385 -17.00 4.47 -12.77
CA GLY A 385 -17.48 3.10 -12.58
C GLY A 385 -16.60 2.20 -11.70
N HIS A 386 -15.45 2.66 -11.22
CA HIS A 386 -14.48 1.84 -10.46
C HIS A 386 -14.24 2.30 -9.02
N GLY A 387 -14.71 3.49 -8.64
CA GLY A 387 -14.55 4.03 -7.29
C GLY A 387 -13.23 4.78 -7.13
N GLY A 388 -12.65 4.70 -5.93
CA GLY A 388 -11.42 5.38 -5.57
C GLY A 388 -10.16 4.69 -6.10
N ILE A 389 -9.05 5.43 -6.14
CA ILE A 389 -7.73 4.83 -6.44
C ILE A 389 -7.27 3.99 -5.24
N THR A 390 -7.56 4.46 -4.04
CA THR A 390 -7.30 3.76 -2.77
C THR A 390 -8.00 2.40 -2.72
N ASP A 391 -9.23 2.31 -3.26
CA ASP A 391 -9.99 1.05 -3.34
C ASP A 391 -9.33 -0.01 -4.24
N ARG A 392 -8.36 0.37 -5.08
CA ARG A 392 -7.64 -0.51 -6.00
C ARG A 392 -6.23 -0.82 -5.56
N PHE A 393 -5.70 -0.05 -4.61
CA PHE A 393 -4.31 -0.07 -4.22
C PHE A 393 -4.10 -0.51 -2.76
N ASP A 394 -5.17 -0.69 -2.00
CA ASP A 394 -5.16 -1.10 -0.59
C ASP A 394 -4.36 -2.41 -0.31
N CYS A 395 -4.54 -3.44 -1.12
CA CYS A 395 -3.78 -4.70 -1.01
C CYS A 395 -2.34 -4.56 -1.58
N GLN A 396 -2.13 -3.67 -2.55
CA GLN A 396 -0.85 -3.50 -3.25
C GLN A 396 0.23 -2.90 -2.33
N ILE A 397 -0.16 -1.99 -1.44
CA ILE A 397 0.75 -1.37 -0.47
C ILE A 397 1.40 -2.43 0.43
N LEU A 398 0.62 -3.40 0.90
CA LEU A 398 1.10 -4.43 1.83
C LEU A 398 2.06 -5.42 1.15
N ILE A 399 1.73 -5.88 -0.06
CA ILE A 399 2.60 -6.80 -0.81
C ILE A 399 3.88 -6.10 -1.30
N GLY A 400 3.82 -4.82 -1.64
CA GLY A 400 4.98 -4.04 -2.09
C GLY A 400 6.05 -3.95 -1.01
N LEU A 401 5.66 -3.60 0.22
CA LEU A 401 6.56 -3.62 1.38
C LEU A 401 7.14 -5.02 1.63
N PHE A 402 6.26 -6.03 1.70
CA PHE A 402 6.69 -7.40 1.99
C PHE A 402 7.73 -7.87 0.98
N THR A 403 7.47 -7.65 -0.31
CA THR A 403 8.39 -8.07 -1.39
C THR A 403 9.76 -7.43 -1.20
N TYR A 404 9.82 -6.13 -0.88
CA TYR A 404 11.08 -5.44 -0.65
C TYR A 404 11.87 -6.04 0.53
N LEU A 405 11.20 -6.25 1.67
CA LEU A 405 11.83 -6.82 2.85
C LEU A 405 12.28 -8.26 2.58
N TYR A 406 11.46 -9.05 1.91
CA TYR A 406 11.73 -10.44 1.57
C TYR A 406 12.95 -10.58 0.64
N ILE A 407 12.96 -9.87 -0.50
CA ILE A 407 14.09 -9.95 -1.44
C ILE A 407 15.37 -9.41 -0.82
N ARG A 408 15.30 -8.39 0.04
CA ARG A 408 16.48 -7.89 0.76
C ARG A 408 17.02 -8.91 1.76
N ALA A 409 16.14 -9.66 2.42
CA ALA A 409 16.51 -10.65 3.42
C ALA A 409 17.01 -11.97 2.83
N PHE A 410 16.53 -12.39 1.66
CA PHE A 410 16.82 -13.72 1.11
C PHE A 410 17.61 -13.73 -0.20
N ILE A 411 17.53 -12.68 -1.01
CA ILE A 411 18.13 -12.64 -2.36
C ILE A 411 19.32 -11.70 -2.42
N PHE A 412 19.13 -10.49 -1.91
CA PHE A 412 20.13 -9.42 -1.90
C PHE A 412 20.78 -9.29 -0.52
N THR A 413 20.97 -10.43 0.17
CA THR A 413 21.89 -10.46 1.30
C THR A 413 23.25 -10.05 0.77
N ASN A 414 23.84 -8.99 1.32
CA ASN A 414 25.23 -8.65 1.02
C ASN A 414 26.10 -9.49 1.98
N PRO A 415 26.63 -10.65 1.58
CA PRO A 415 27.64 -11.33 2.39
C PRO A 415 28.93 -10.50 2.51
N LYS A 416 29.10 -9.47 1.65
CA LYS A 416 30.32 -8.66 1.55
C LYS A 416 30.32 -7.34 2.33
N SER A 417 29.22 -6.95 2.96
CA SER A 417 29.18 -5.71 3.76
C SER A 417 29.12 -6.02 5.25
N VAL A 418 30.17 -6.66 5.77
CA VAL A 418 30.51 -6.41 7.17
C VAL A 418 30.84 -4.91 7.20
N SER A 419 30.11 -4.13 8.01
CA SER A 419 30.44 -2.70 8.11
C SER A 419 31.89 -2.58 8.54
N LEU A 420 32.62 -1.64 7.95
CA LEU A 420 34.03 -1.41 8.31
C LEU A 420 34.16 -1.23 9.83
N ASP A 421 33.16 -0.64 10.47
CA ASP A 421 33.08 -0.53 11.93
C ASP A 421 33.05 -1.89 12.65
N ILE A 422 32.32 -2.89 12.15
CA ILE A 422 32.32 -4.24 12.71
C ILE A 422 33.67 -4.90 12.44
N VAL A 423 34.25 -4.75 11.25
CA VAL A 423 35.59 -5.30 10.94
C VAL A 423 36.65 -4.68 11.85
N ILE A 424 36.65 -3.35 12.02
CA ILE A 424 37.57 -2.62 12.89
C ILE A 424 37.33 -3.00 14.35
N LYS A 425 36.07 -3.14 14.78
CA LYS A 425 35.74 -3.53 16.15
C LYS A 425 36.17 -4.97 16.45
N LEU A 426 35.97 -5.89 15.51
CA LEU A 426 36.47 -7.26 15.61
C LEU A 426 38.01 -7.29 15.57
N ALA A 427 38.64 -6.54 14.67
CA ALA A 427 40.10 -6.41 14.58
C ALA A 427 40.71 -5.87 15.89
N LYS A 428 40.04 -4.93 16.56
CA LYS A 428 40.46 -4.40 17.87
C LYS A 428 40.24 -5.37 19.03
N MET A 429 39.45 -6.43 18.84
CA MET A 429 39.22 -7.48 19.84
C MET A 429 40.19 -8.67 19.71
N LEU A 430 41.05 -8.68 18.70
CA LEU A 430 42.08 -9.72 18.55
C LEU A 430 43.25 -9.48 19.52
N PRO A 431 43.93 -10.54 19.99
CA PRO A 431 45.21 -10.43 20.68
C PRO A 431 46.26 -9.71 19.82
N GLU A 432 47.13 -8.91 20.45
CA GLU A 432 48.27 -8.22 19.81
C GLU A 432 49.03 -9.02 18.72
N PRO A 433 49.40 -10.30 18.92
CA PRO A 433 50.12 -11.05 17.88
C PRO A 433 49.28 -11.27 16.61
N GLU A 434 47.97 -11.43 16.73
CA GLU A 434 47.08 -11.66 15.59
C GLU A 434 46.76 -10.34 14.85
N ILE A 435 46.76 -9.21 15.58
CA ILE A 435 46.65 -7.87 14.98
C ILE A 435 47.86 -7.58 14.09
N GLN A 436 49.08 -7.86 14.56
CA GLN A 436 50.29 -7.66 13.77
C GLN A 436 50.31 -8.54 12.51
N HIS A 437 49.86 -9.78 12.63
CA HIS A 437 49.69 -10.67 11.48
C HIS A 437 48.67 -10.12 10.48
N LEU A 438 47.50 -9.66 10.93
CA LEU A 438 46.48 -9.07 10.07
C LEU A 438 46.99 -7.82 9.33
N ILE A 439 47.72 -6.93 10.01
CA ILE A 439 48.32 -5.74 9.40
C ILE A 439 49.36 -6.13 8.34
N SER A 440 50.19 -7.14 8.60
CA SER A 440 51.18 -7.62 7.64
C SER A 440 50.55 -8.20 6.36
N VAL A 441 49.43 -8.94 6.50
CA VAL A 441 48.69 -9.51 5.38
C VAL A 441 47.99 -8.41 4.57
N LEU A 442 47.36 -7.44 5.24
CA LEU A 442 46.73 -6.31 4.56
C LEU A 442 47.75 -5.43 3.83
N SER A 443 48.89 -5.14 4.48
CA SER A 443 50.01 -4.41 3.89
C SER A 443 50.53 -5.07 2.62
N SER A 444 50.75 -6.39 2.66
CA SER A 444 51.25 -7.14 1.49
C SER A 444 50.23 -7.15 0.35
N HIS A 445 48.94 -7.28 0.65
CA HIS A 445 47.88 -7.24 -0.35
C HIS A 445 47.75 -5.85 -1.00
N ILE A 446 47.84 -4.77 -0.23
CA ILE A 446 47.79 -3.39 -0.76
C ILE A 446 49.01 -3.10 -1.64
N SER A 447 50.21 -3.54 -1.22
CA SER A 447 51.43 -3.37 -2.03
C SER A 447 51.43 -4.20 -3.32
N SER A 448 50.60 -5.24 -3.43
CA SER A 448 50.47 -6.07 -4.64
C SER A 448 49.47 -5.54 -5.66
N GLN A 449 48.68 -4.51 -5.32
CA GLN A 449 47.68 -3.88 -6.20
C GLN A 449 48.05 -2.47 -6.68
N GLN A 450 49.18 -1.92 -6.22
CA GLN A 450 49.87 -0.78 -6.84
C GLN A 450 50.87 -1.30 -7.85
#